data_AF-A0A645J684-F1
#
_entry.id   AF-A0A645J684-F1
#
_cell.length_a   1.000
_cell.length_b   1.000
_cell.length_c   1.000
_cell.angle_alpha   90.00
_cell.angle_beta   90.00
_cell.angle_gamma   90.00
#
_symmetry.space_group_name_H-M   'P 1'
#
loop_
_entity.id
_entity.type
_entity.pdbx_description
1 polymer ?
#
loop_
_entity_poly.entity_id
_entity_poly.type
_entity_poly.pdbx_seq_one_letter_code
_entity_poly.pdbx_strand_id
1 'polypeptide(L)'
;MLRHLRDSAHTIILEIDPLINELSVRRLQFYERAGYTLTPYRFMHLPYRLEAKSQELLILSYPNMITKEQHNDFVQFVNEEVIRYCEQGGNHPVVPE
;
A
#
# COMPACT_ATOMS: atom_id res chain seq x y z
N MET A 1 8.14 -2.69 -17.43
CA MET A 1 7.21 -1.87 -16.64
C MET A 1 7.73 -1.58 -15.23
N LEU A 2 7.74 -2.52 -14.26
CA LEU A 2 8.30 -2.24 -12.91
C LEU A 2 9.83 -2.05 -12.84
N ARG A 3 10.57 -2.33 -13.92
CA ARG A 3 12.03 -2.15 -13.96
C ARG A 3 12.44 -0.68 -13.89
N HIS A 4 11.66 0.26 -14.44
CA HIS A 4 12.01 1.69 -14.43
C HIS A 4 11.93 2.34 -13.06
N LEU A 5 11.11 1.79 -12.16
CA LEU A 5 11.03 2.26 -10.78
C LEU A 5 12.25 1.85 -9.95
N ARG A 6 12.97 0.80 -10.37
CA ARG A 6 14.13 0.25 -9.66
C ARG A 6 15.38 1.12 -9.73
N ASP A 7 15.45 2.02 -10.71
CA ASP A 7 16.58 2.91 -10.91
C ASP A 7 16.44 4.22 -10.09
N SER A 8 15.39 4.33 -9.27
CA SER A 8 15.22 5.45 -8.36
C SER A 8 16.01 5.22 -7.07
N ALA A 9 16.61 6.28 -6.52
CA ALA A 9 17.25 6.25 -5.19
C ALA A 9 16.23 6.16 -4.03
N HIS A 10 14.95 5.96 -4.34
CA HIS A 10 13.85 6.01 -3.40
C HIS A 10 13.43 4.60 -2.98
N THR A 11 13.09 4.47 -1.70
CA THR A 11 12.38 3.29 -1.21
C THR A 11 10.96 3.31 -1.78
N ILE A 12 10.54 2.19 -2.36
CA ILE A 12 9.19 2.02 -2.86
C ILE A 12 8.45 1.09 -1.91
N ILE A 13 7.26 1.51 -1.48
CA ILE A 13 6.33 0.74 -0.67
C ILE A 13 5.15 0.33 -1.56
N LEU A 14 4.73 -0.93 -1.47
CA LEU A 14 3.54 -1.45 -2.13
C LEU A 14 2.60 -2.08 -1.12
N GLU A 15 1.32 -1.74 -1.21
CA GLU A 15 0.23 -2.41 -0.51
C GLU A 15 -0.37 -3.50 -1.41
N ILE A 16 -0.59 -4.71 -0.89
CA ILE A 16 -1.32 -5.77 -1.60
C ILE A 16 -2.38 -6.40 -0.70
N ASP A 17 -3.42 -6.93 -1.33
CA ASP A 17 -4.45 -7.73 -0.65
C ASP A 17 -3.84 -8.90 0.14
N PRO A 18 -4.48 -9.33 1.24
CA PRO A 18 -4.03 -10.51 1.99
C PRO A 18 -4.09 -11.77 1.12
N LEU A 19 -3.25 -12.75 1.48
CA LEU A 19 -3.07 -13.99 0.70
C LEU A 19 -4.23 -14.98 0.92
N ILE A 20 -5.44 -14.60 0.52
CA ILE A 20 -6.66 -15.39 0.75
C ILE A 20 -7.00 -16.35 -0.40
N ASN A 21 -6.35 -16.22 -1.56
CA ASN A 21 -6.59 -17.07 -2.72
C ASN A 21 -5.36 -17.19 -3.65
N GLU A 22 -5.42 -18.09 -4.63
CA GLU A 22 -4.31 -18.30 -5.57
C GLU A 22 -3.90 -17.04 -6.33
N LEU A 23 -4.85 -16.16 -6.68
CA LEU A 23 -4.55 -14.92 -7.39
C LEU A 23 -3.70 -13.98 -6.53
N SER A 24 -4.03 -13.82 -5.25
CA SER A 24 -3.25 -13.02 -4.29
C SER A 24 -1.84 -13.57 -4.10
N VAL A 25 -1.66 -14.90 -4.07
CA VAL A 25 -0.35 -15.56 -4.02
C VAL A 25 0.46 -15.30 -5.30
N ARG A 26 -0.16 -15.42 -6.48
CA ARG A 26 0.50 -15.13 -7.76
C ARG A 26 0.94 -13.67 -7.87
N ARG A 27 0.16 -12.73 -7.31
CA ARG A 27 0.52 -11.31 -7.23
C ARG A 27 1.76 -11.11 -6.35
N LEU A 28 1.81 -11.70 -5.16
CA LEU A 28 3.00 -11.65 -4.30
C LEU A 28 4.24 -12.17 -5.05
N GLN A 29 4.17 -13.36 -5.64
CA GLN A 29 5.28 -13.95 -6.38
C GLN A 29 5.74 -13.10 -7.58
N PHE A 30 4.81 -12.39 -8.22
CA PHE A 30 5.14 -11.45 -9.29
C PHE A 30 6.00 -10.29 -8.79
N TYR A 31 5.66 -9.73 -7.62
CA TYR A 31 6.43 -8.65 -7.01
C TYR A 31 7.77 -9.14 -6.43
N GLU A 32 7.82 -10.33 -5.85
CA GLU A 32 9.08 -10.94 -5.39
C GLU A 32 10.04 -11.15 -6.56
N ARG A 33 9.58 -11.67 -7.71
CA ARG A 33 10.38 -11.76 -8.94
C ARG A 33 10.81 -10.39 -9.49
N ALA A 34 10.09 -9.33 -9.13
CA ALA A 34 10.46 -7.96 -9.46
C ALA A 34 11.47 -7.36 -8.47
N GLY A 35 11.84 -8.06 -7.39
CA GLY A 35 12.82 -7.64 -6.40
C GLY A 35 12.23 -7.08 -5.11
N TYR A 36 10.91 -7.05 -4.97
CA TYR A 36 10.26 -6.58 -3.75
C TYR A 36 10.36 -7.63 -2.65
N THR A 37 10.49 -7.17 -1.42
CA THR A 37 10.52 -8.01 -0.22
C THR A 37 9.23 -7.80 0.59
N LEU A 38 8.56 -8.89 0.95
CA LEU A 38 7.43 -8.86 1.87
C LEU A 38 7.91 -8.51 3.28
N THR A 39 7.30 -7.49 3.88
CA THR A 39 7.63 -7.04 5.23
C THR A 39 6.77 -7.75 6.28
N PRO A 40 7.23 -7.83 7.54
CA PRO A 40 6.39 -8.32 8.63
C PRO A 40 5.30 -7.32 9.04
N TYR A 41 5.33 -6.10 8.50
CA TYR A 41 4.41 -5.05 8.86
C TYR A 41 3.09 -5.16 8.08
N ARG A 42 2.01 -4.73 8.71
CA ARG A 42 0.67 -4.73 8.15
C ARG A 42 0.15 -3.31 8.10
N PHE A 43 -0.70 -3.04 7.12
CA PHE A 43 -1.34 -1.76 6.98
C PHE A 43 -2.85 -1.96 7.01
N MET A 44 -3.52 -1.28 7.94
CA MET A 44 -4.98 -1.27 7.97
C MET A 44 -5.45 -0.11 7.12
N HIS A 45 -6.10 -0.42 6.00
CA HIS A 45 -6.65 0.64 5.16
C HIS A 45 -7.80 1.32 5.91
N LEU A 46 -7.73 2.64 6.05
CA LEU A 46 -8.82 3.41 6.63
C LEU A 46 -10.07 3.25 5.76
N PRO A 47 -11.25 2.99 6.33
CA PRO A 47 -12.47 2.89 5.55
C PRO A 47 -12.90 4.29 5.09
N TYR A 48 -12.71 4.59 3.80
CA TYR A 48 -13.12 5.85 3.16
C TYR A 48 -14.64 6.05 3.08
N ARG A 49 -15.41 5.04 3.47
CA ARG A 49 -16.88 5.10 3.58
C ARG A 49 -17.23 4.62 4.98
N LEU A 50 -18.14 5.31 5.66
CA LEU A 50 -18.60 4.97 7.02
C LEU A 50 -19.01 3.50 7.20
N GLU A 51 -19.32 2.80 6.10
CA GLU A 51 -19.75 1.40 6.10
C GLU A 51 -18.69 0.41 5.59
N ALA A 52 -17.51 0.87 5.16
CA ALA A 52 -16.44 -0.01 4.72
C ALA A 52 -15.76 -0.63 5.94
N LYS A 53 -15.54 -1.95 5.89
CA LYS A 53 -14.73 -2.64 6.91
C LYS A 53 -13.27 -2.28 6.70
N SER A 54 -12.55 -2.04 7.79
CA SER A 54 -11.09 -1.99 7.73
C SER A 54 -10.57 -3.32 7.19
N GLN A 55 -9.72 -3.23 6.17
CA GLN A 55 -9.09 -4.39 5.56
C GLN A 55 -7.60 -4.32 5.86
N GLU A 56 -7.06 -5.42 6.41
CA GLU A 56 -5.63 -5.58 6.58
C GLU A 56 -4.99 -5.87 5.22
N LEU A 57 -3.97 -5.08 4.87
CA LEU A 57 -3.14 -5.22 3.69
C LEU A 57 -1.71 -5.59 4.07
N LEU A 58 -1.04 -6.28 3.16
CA LEU A 58 0.36 -6.64 3.27
C LEU A 58 1.22 -5.55 2.65
N ILE A 59 2.37 -5.28 3.29
CA ILE A 59 3.33 -4.30 2.81
C ILE A 59 4.55 -4.98 2.22
N LEU A 60 4.89 -4.63 0.98
CA LEU A 60 6.12 -4.98 0.30
C LEU A 60 7.00 -3.73 0.17
N SER A 61 8.31 -3.92 0.10
CA SER A 61 9.26 -2.83 -0.12
C SER A 61 10.41 -3.18 -1.07
N TYR A 62 10.97 -2.17 -1.72
CA TYR A 62 12.10 -2.26 -2.64
C TYR A 62 13.03 -1.05 -2.46
N PRO A 63 14.36 -1.18 -2.63
CA PRO A 63 15.09 -2.44 -2.86
C PRO A 63 15.29 -3.26 -1.59
N ASN A 64 15.28 -2.60 -0.44
CA ASN A 64 15.48 -3.22 0.85
C ASN A 64 14.17 -3.24 1.64
N MET A 65 14.11 -4.16 2.61
CA MET A 65 13.04 -4.16 3.59
C MET A 65 13.09 -2.87 4.40
N ILE A 66 11.96 -2.16 4.49
CA ILE A 66 11.83 -1.00 5.38
C ILE A 66 11.99 -1.40 6.85
N THR A 67 12.43 -0.46 7.68
CA THR A 67 12.43 -0.65 9.14
C THR A 67 11.03 -0.41 9.71
N LYS A 68 10.86 -0.71 11.00
CA LYS A 68 9.61 -0.44 11.72
C LYS A 68 9.34 1.05 11.82
N GLU A 69 10.39 1.85 12.00
CA GLU A 69 10.31 3.31 12.07
C GLU A 69 9.81 3.87 10.73
N GLN A 70 10.41 3.43 9.62
CA GLN A 70 9.97 3.83 8.27
C GLN A 70 8.53 3.40 7.97
N HIS A 71 8.11 2.22 8.47
CA HIS A 71 6.71 1.79 8.38
C HIS A 71 5.77 2.71 9.18
N ASN A 72 6.14 3.09 10.40
CA ASN A 72 5.35 4.01 11.21
C ASN A 72 5.24 5.39 10.56
N ASP A 73 6.34 5.91 10.01
CA ASP A 73 6.37 7.19 9.29
C ASP A 73 5.43 7.15 8.08
N PHE A 74 5.44 6.03 7.34
CA PHE A 74 4.52 5.78 6.23
C PHE A 74 3.06 5.77 6.71
N VAL A 75 2.74 5.04 7.78
CA VAL A 75 1.38 4.99 8.34
C VAL A 75 0.90 6.37 8.80
N GLN A 76 1.77 7.13 9.46
CA GLN A 76 1.47 8.49 9.89
C GLN A 76 1.19 9.40 8.69
N PHE A 77 2.05 9.38 7.67
CA PHE A 77 1.87 10.15 6.44
C PHE A 77 0.52 9.84 5.76
N VAL A 78 0.19 8.55 5.58
CA VAL A 78 -1.07 8.16 4.95
C VAL A 78 -2.26 8.62 5.80
N ASN A 79 -2.23 8.43 7.11
CA ASN A 79 -3.32 8.89 7.98
C ASN A 79 -3.51 10.41 7.91
N GLU A 80 -2.43 11.20 7.96
CA GLU A 80 -2.51 12.66 7.94
C GLU A 80 -3.01 13.22 6.61
N GLU A 81 -2.57 12.67 5.48
CA GLU A 81 -3.02 13.10 4.15
C GLU A 81 -4.46 12.65 3.87
N VAL A 82 -4.82 11.43 4.28
CA VAL A 82 -6.17 10.87 4.09
C VAL A 82 -7.20 11.58 4.96
N ILE A 83 -6.88 11.87 6.23
CA ILE A 83 -7.75 12.65 7.11
C ILE A 83 -7.98 14.04 6.52
N ARG A 84 -6.92 14.72 6.06
CA ARG A 84 -7.05 16.04 5.41
C ARG A 84 -7.95 15.99 4.17
N TYR A 85 -7.87 14.94 3.36
CA TYR A 85 -8.73 14.78 2.19
C TYR A 85 -10.21 14.50 2.58
N CYS A 86 -10.45 13.75 3.66
CA CYS A 86 -11.79 13.50 4.20
C CYS A 86 -12.42 14.75 4.86
N GLU A 87 -11.63 15.59 5.52
CA GLU A 87 -12.07 16.82 6.17
C GLU A 87 -12.40 17.97 5.18
N GLN A 88 -11.84 17.92 3.96
CA GLN A 88 -12.05 18.95 2.92
C GLN A 88 -13.33 18.77 2.08
N GLY A 89 -14.16 17.77 2.37
CA GLY A 89 -15.45 17.57 1.73
C GLY A 89 -15.35 16.82 0.40
N GLY A 90 -15.95 15.63 0.37
CA GLY A 90 -16.02 14.75 -0.79
C GLY A 90 -16.73 15.38 -2.00
N ASN A 91 -15.98 16.09 -2.83
CA ASN A 91 -16.35 16.31 -4.22
C ASN A 91 -15.70 15.19 -5.06
N HIS A 92 -16.33 14.03 -5.08
CA HIS A 92 -15.95 12.94 -5.98
C HIS A 92 -16.11 13.41 -7.44
N PRO A 93 -15.06 13.37 -8.29
CA PRO A 93 -15.30 13.28 -9.71
C PRO A 93 -15.95 11.93 -9.97
N VAL A 94 -17.22 11.95 -10.37
CA VAL A 94 -17.88 10.79 -10.97
C VAL A 94 -17.06 10.37 -12.19
N VAL A 95 -16.37 9.24 -12.09
CA VAL A 95 -15.82 8.55 -13.26
C VAL A 95 -17.02 7.98 -14.04
N PRO A 96 -17.28 8.43 -15.28
CA PRO A 96 -18.32 7.81 -16.10
C PRO A 96 -17.92 6.37 -16.41
N GLU A 97 -18.92 5.47 -16.46
CA GLU A 97 -18.80 4.07 -16.87
C GLU A 97 -18.15 3.88 -18.25
#